data_AF-A0A921LKZ9-F1
#
_entry.id   AF-A0A921LKZ9-F1
#
_cell.length_a   1.000
_cell.length_b   1.000
_cell.length_c   1.000
_cell.angle_alpha   90.00
_cell.angle_beta   90.00
_cell.angle_gamma   90.00
#
_symmetry.space_group_name_H-M   'P 1'
#
loop_
_entity.id
_entity.type
_entity.pdbx_description
1 polymer ?
#
loop_
_entity_poly.entity_id
_entity_poly.type
_entity_poly.pdbx_seq_one_letter_code
_entity_poly.pdbx_strand_id
1 'polypeptide(L)'
;MKRSFKFSLIAAAVMAVAPMGASALNKPATVQASQKIYGMSRKYTVPKSIRGTWYTTSSSAKYKTVRIGVHSFNGKTVYHQNKNAIPDRILNPSTKAQMREQKRLISATKNKLAGSYTRRAIGEYFTFAPWLGYEQWDMFRAKTMRANGKTIKYLDYSNGYTSAKYFKSRNLARKY
;
A
#
# COMPACT_ATOMS: atom_id res chain seq x y z
N MET A 1 -46.97 -34.71 14.93
CA MET A 1 -47.76 -35.36 13.84
C MET A 1 -47.83 -34.38 12.68
N LYS A 2 -47.16 -34.69 11.55
CA LYS A 2 -47.73 -35.10 10.25
C LYS A 2 -48.43 -33.93 9.52
N ARG A 3 -47.79 -33.39 8.46
CA ARG A 3 -48.09 -33.60 7.01
C ARG A 3 -49.39 -32.89 6.59
N SER A 4 -49.58 -32.22 5.46
CA SER A 4 -48.81 -31.89 4.25
C SER A 4 -49.83 -31.15 3.37
N PHE A 5 -49.49 -30.03 2.72
CA PHE A 5 -50.37 -29.35 1.76
C PHE A 5 -49.82 -29.51 0.34
N LYS A 6 -50.61 -30.15 -0.54
CA LYS A 6 -50.58 -29.98 -2.01
C LYS A 6 -51.92 -30.40 -2.60
N PHE A 7 -52.43 -29.60 -3.52
CA PHE A 7 -52.99 -29.92 -4.86
C PHE A 7 -53.57 -28.56 -5.38
N SER A 8 -52.93 -27.91 -6.36
CA SER A 8 -53.12 -28.06 -7.82
C SER A 8 -54.46 -27.50 -8.30
N LEU A 9 -54.68 -26.91 -9.48
CA LEU A 9 -53.90 -26.44 -10.63
C LEU A 9 -54.98 -26.06 -11.66
N ILE A 10 -54.96 -24.87 -12.28
CA ILE A 10 -55.64 -24.64 -13.58
C ILE A 10 -54.76 -23.72 -14.44
N ALA A 11 -54.31 -24.26 -15.58
CA ALA A 11 -53.75 -23.57 -16.74
C ALA A 11 -54.92 -23.11 -17.66
N ALA A 12 -54.83 -22.20 -18.64
CA ALA A 12 -53.77 -21.96 -19.62
C ALA A 12 -54.04 -20.69 -20.48
N ALA A 13 -53.00 -20.31 -21.25
CA ALA A 13 -52.96 -19.59 -22.55
C ALA A 13 -53.46 -18.12 -22.61
N VAL A 14 -52.62 -17.08 -22.71
CA VAL A 14 -51.70 -16.63 -23.80
C VAL A 14 -52.41 -16.32 -25.14
N MET A 15 -52.57 -15.01 -25.42
CA MET A 15 -52.34 -14.45 -26.76
C MET A 15 -51.46 -13.20 -26.62
N ALA A 16 -50.40 -13.19 -27.43
CA ALA A 16 -49.40 -12.15 -27.51
C ALA A 16 -49.85 -11.01 -28.42
N VAL A 17 -49.57 -9.77 -28.01
CA VAL A 17 -49.36 -8.65 -28.93
C VAL A 17 -48.15 -7.88 -28.41
N ALA A 18 -47.05 -7.94 -29.16
CA ALA A 18 -45.85 -7.17 -28.91
C ALA A 18 -46.01 -5.77 -29.53
N PRO A 19 -45.82 -4.69 -28.77
CA PRO A 19 -45.22 -3.49 -29.32
C PRO A 19 -43.70 -3.66 -29.26
N MET A 20 -43.07 -3.71 -30.43
CA MET A 20 -41.65 -3.48 -30.63
C MET A 20 -41.30 -2.06 -30.16
N GLY A 21 -41.13 -1.89 -28.85
CA GLY A 21 -40.59 -0.69 -28.23
C GLY A 21 -39.13 -0.97 -27.89
N ALA A 22 -38.22 -0.28 -28.58
CA ALA A 22 -36.78 -0.42 -28.49
C ALA A 22 -36.30 -0.73 -27.07
N SER A 23 -35.73 -1.93 -26.91
CA SER A 23 -34.92 -2.27 -25.73
C SER A 23 -33.79 -1.25 -25.69
N ALA A 24 -33.94 -0.20 -24.88
CA ALA A 24 -32.81 0.55 -24.39
C ALA A 24 -31.96 -0.49 -23.65
N LEU A 25 -30.96 -1.01 -24.35
CA LEU A 25 -29.86 -1.77 -23.78
C LEU A 25 -29.34 -0.90 -22.65
N ASN A 26 -29.71 -1.25 -21.41
CA ASN A 26 -28.99 -0.84 -20.23
C ASN A 26 -27.60 -1.46 -20.37
N LYS A 27 -26.75 -0.81 -21.17
CA LYS A 27 -25.31 -0.94 -21.05
C LYS A 27 -25.06 -0.66 -19.57
N PRO A 28 -24.45 -1.58 -18.81
CA PRO A 28 -24.00 -1.23 -17.47
C PRO A 28 -23.18 0.04 -17.67
N ALA A 29 -23.60 1.13 -17.02
CA ALA A 29 -22.82 2.35 -17.05
C ALA A 29 -21.40 1.93 -16.70
N THR A 30 -20.48 2.04 -17.65
CA THR A 30 -19.07 1.86 -17.36
C THR A 30 -18.77 2.96 -16.37
N VAL A 31 -18.77 2.61 -15.08
CA VAL A 31 -18.25 3.47 -14.03
C VAL A 31 -16.81 3.70 -14.42
N GLN A 32 -16.59 4.82 -15.09
CA GLN A 32 -15.27 5.27 -15.48
C GLN A 32 -14.47 5.27 -14.19
N ALA A 33 -13.46 4.41 -14.08
CA ALA A 33 -12.63 4.33 -12.90
C ALA A 33 -12.11 5.75 -12.63
N SER A 34 -12.67 6.40 -11.60
CA SER A 34 -12.61 7.87 -11.46
C SER A 34 -11.22 8.39 -11.10
N GLN A 35 -10.22 7.53 -11.05
CA GLN A 35 -8.83 7.91 -10.82
C GLN A 35 -7.91 7.11 -11.73
N LYS A 36 -7.40 7.78 -12.77
CA LYS A 36 -6.18 7.34 -13.46
C LYS A 36 -5.00 7.53 -12.49
N ILE A 37 -4.72 6.51 -11.69
CA ILE A 37 -3.58 6.54 -10.76
C ILE A 37 -2.33 6.12 -11.54
N TYR A 38 -1.61 7.11 -12.05
CA TYR A 38 -0.40 6.90 -12.85
C TYR A 38 0.64 6.05 -12.13
N GLY A 39 1.20 5.09 -12.88
CA GLY A 39 2.28 4.22 -12.43
C GLY A 39 1.92 3.16 -11.40
N MET A 40 0.72 3.18 -10.81
CA MET A 40 0.34 2.32 -9.68
C MET A 40 0.05 0.89 -10.13
N SER A 41 0.94 -0.01 -9.75
CA SER A 41 0.87 -1.42 -10.11
C SER A 41 0.39 -2.25 -8.92
N ARG A 42 0.61 -3.56 -8.98
CA ARG A 42 0.24 -4.54 -7.95
C ARG A 42 0.85 -4.20 -6.58
N LYS A 43 0.25 -4.76 -5.53
CA LYS A 43 0.80 -4.71 -4.16
C LYS A 43 2.23 -5.25 -4.16
N TYR A 44 3.11 -4.58 -3.44
CA TYR A 44 4.48 -5.02 -3.24
C TYR A 44 4.52 -6.08 -2.14
N THR A 45 5.26 -7.17 -2.33
CA THR A 45 5.51 -8.17 -1.28
C THR A 45 6.79 -7.81 -0.53
N VAL A 46 6.64 -7.26 0.67
CA VAL A 46 7.77 -6.83 1.52
C VAL A 46 8.62 -8.04 1.91
N PRO A 47 9.96 -7.99 1.96
CA PRO A 47 10.79 -9.15 2.31
C PRO A 47 10.53 -9.71 3.72
N LYS A 48 10.49 -11.04 3.89
CA LYS A 48 10.24 -11.69 5.20
C LYS A 48 11.18 -11.22 6.30
N SER A 49 12.43 -10.91 5.97
CA SER A 49 13.48 -10.52 6.92
C SER A 49 13.17 -9.24 7.71
N ILE A 50 12.36 -8.33 7.14
CA ILE A 50 12.00 -7.07 7.80
C ILE A 50 10.57 -7.03 8.35
N ARG A 51 9.74 -8.03 8.03
CA ARG A 51 8.35 -8.09 8.49
C ARG A 51 8.25 -8.19 10.02
N GLY A 52 7.12 -7.73 10.55
CA GLY A 52 6.72 -7.78 11.95
C GLY A 52 6.67 -6.42 12.63
N THR A 53 6.46 -6.45 13.94
CA THR A 53 6.50 -5.25 14.78
C THR A 53 7.90 -5.06 15.35
N TRP A 54 8.37 -3.82 15.32
CA TRP A 54 9.68 -3.45 15.83
C TRP A 54 9.62 -2.16 16.64
N TYR A 55 10.50 -2.04 17.63
CA TYR A 55 10.49 -0.98 18.64
C TYR A 55 11.85 -0.32 18.73
N THR A 56 11.87 0.99 18.96
CA THR A 56 13.08 1.74 19.28
C THR A 56 12.78 2.73 20.41
N THR A 57 13.78 3.04 21.22
CA THR A 57 13.71 4.12 22.21
C THR A 57 14.37 5.40 21.72
N SER A 58 15.19 5.34 20.65
CA SER A 58 15.95 6.47 20.09
C SER A 58 15.11 7.73 19.96
N SER A 59 15.53 8.83 20.62
CA SER A 59 14.84 10.12 20.63
C SER A 59 14.68 10.71 19.23
N SER A 60 15.63 10.46 18.33
CA SER A 60 15.64 10.93 16.94
C SER A 60 14.78 10.09 15.99
N ALA A 61 14.25 8.95 16.44
CA ALA A 61 13.45 8.09 15.57
C ALA A 61 12.07 8.71 15.29
N LYS A 62 11.75 8.85 14.00
CA LYS A 62 10.44 9.27 13.50
C LYS A 62 9.28 8.43 14.06
N TYR A 63 9.50 7.12 14.22
CA TYR A 63 8.52 6.19 14.76
C TYR A 63 9.12 5.42 15.93
N LYS A 64 8.48 5.44 17.11
CA LYS A 64 8.92 4.58 18.23
C LYS A 64 8.56 3.10 18.02
N THR A 65 7.57 2.85 17.18
CA THR A 65 7.12 1.50 16.79
C THR A 65 6.82 1.50 15.31
N VAL A 66 7.33 0.49 14.60
CA VAL A 66 7.00 0.25 13.20
C VAL A 66 6.35 -1.12 13.04
N ARG A 67 5.35 -1.20 12.18
CA ARG A 67 4.63 -2.44 11.84
C ARG A 67 4.78 -2.69 10.34
N ILE A 68 5.51 -3.73 9.99
CA ILE A 68 5.82 -4.08 8.61
C ILE A 68 5.08 -5.39 8.27
N GLY A 69 4.01 -5.28 7.48
CA GLY A 69 3.22 -6.40 7.01
C GLY A 69 3.76 -7.01 5.71
N VAL A 70 3.03 -8.00 5.17
CA VAL A 70 3.37 -8.60 3.87
C VAL A 70 3.25 -7.58 2.72
N HIS A 71 2.25 -6.69 2.80
CA HIS A 71 1.96 -5.66 1.79
C HIS A 71 1.76 -4.27 2.40
N SER A 72 2.27 -4.04 3.62
CA SER A 72 1.96 -2.80 4.34
C SER A 72 3.11 -2.32 5.23
N PHE A 73 3.13 -1.01 5.45
CA PHE A 73 3.98 -0.32 6.41
C PHE A 73 3.12 0.64 7.25
N ASN A 74 3.11 0.46 8.57
CA ASN A 74 2.30 1.24 9.51
C ASN A 74 0.83 1.40 9.09
N GLY A 75 0.24 0.29 8.60
CA GLY A 75 -1.15 0.25 8.14
C GLY A 75 -1.39 0.74 6.71
N LYS A 76 -0.40 1.39 6.07
CA LYS A 76 -0.51 1.81 4.67
C LYS A 76 -0.10 0.69 3.72
N THR A 77 -0.88 0.43 2.67
CA THR A 77 -0.51 -0.53 1.62
C THR A 77 0.67 -0.03 0.79
N VAL A 78 1.56 -0.95 0.44
CA VAL A 78 2.77 -0.71 -0.36
C VAL A 78 2.57 -1.32 -1.75
N TYR A 79 2.94 -0.58 -2.79
CA TYR A 79 2.76 -0.94 -4.19
C TYR A 79 4.09 -0.90 -4.95
N HIS A 80 4.15 -1.62 -6.07
CA HIS A 80 5.20 -1.43 -7.06
C HIS A 80 4.97 -0.11 -7.81
N GLN A 81 6.04 0.66 -7.99
CA GLN A 81 6.02 1.89 -8.78
C GLN A 81 6.56 1.69 -10.19
N ASN A 82 5.72 1.92 -11.20
CA ASN A 82 6.16 2.04 -12.57
C ASN A 82 6.37 3.53 -12.91
N LYS A 83 7.60 4.01 -12.71
CA LYS A 83 7.96 5.41 -12.98
C LYS A 83 7.78 5.82 -14.43
N ASN A 84 7.98 4.89 -15.37
CA ASN A 84 7.83 5.15 -16.81
C ASN A 84 6.37 5.44 -17.20
N ALA A 85 5.41 4.97 -16.39
CA ALA A 85 3.99 5.25 -16.57
C ALA A 85 3.52 6.50 -15.80
N ILE A 86 4.43 7.24 -15.15
CA ILE A 86 4.15 8.52 -14.51
C ILE A 86 4.63 9.63 -15.44
N PRO A 87 3.73 10.51 -15.93
CA PRO A 87 4.13 11.63 -16.78
C PRO A 87 5.16 12.53 -16.08
N ASP A 88 6.15 13.01 -16.82
CA ASP A 88 7.20 13.88 -16.27
C ASP A 88 6.63 15.11 -15.56
N ARG A 89 5.60 15.75 -16.14
CA ARG A 89 4.88 16.87 -15.51
C ARG A 89 4.29 16.58 -14.11
N ILE A 90 4.08 15.30 -13.77
CA ILE A 90 3.63 14.85 -12.43
C ILE A 90 4.82 14.55 -11.52
N LEU A 91 5.92 14.01 -12.06
CA LEU A 91 7.14 13.75 -11.28
C LEU A 91 7.87 15.05 -10.94
N ASN A 92 7.99 15.93 -11.93
CA ASN A 92 8.76 17.17 -11.93
C ASN A 92 7.86 18.34 -12.37
N PRO A 93 6.87 18.74 -11.56
CA PRO A 93 5.97 19.84 -11.92
C PRO A 93 6.74 21.17 -11.94
N SER A 94 6.71 21.88 -13.07
CA SER A 94 7.35 23.19 -13.27
C SER A 94 6.36 24.36 -13.28
N THR A 95 5.05 24.09 -13.36
CA THR A 95 4.00 25.12 -13.37
C THR A 95 3.02 24.98 -12.21
N LYS A 96 2.35 26.08 -11.84
CA LYS A 96 1.28 26.06 -10.81
C LYS A 96 0.17 25.06 -11.13
N ALA A 97 -0.18 24.88 -12.41
CA ALA A 97 -1.19 23.92 -12.83
C ALA A 97 -0.74 22.47 -12.58
N GLN A 98 0.49 22.13 -12.94
CA GLN A 98 1.07 20.81 -12.72
C GLN A 98 1.24 20.49 -11.24
N MET A 99 1.66 21.47 -10.41
CA MET A 99 1.70 21.29 -8.95
C MET A 99 0.32 20.98 -8.37
N ARG A 100 -0.75 21.64 -8.86
CA ARG A 100 -2.13 21.36 -8.43
C ARG A 100 -2.56 19.95 -8.84
N GLU A 101 -2.20 19.51 -10.05
CA GLU A 101 -2.47 18.15 -10.53
C GLU A 101 -1.78 17.10 -9.64
N GLN A 102 -0.48 17.29 -9.36
CA GLN A 102 0.29 16.42 -8.47
C GLN A 102 -0.32 16.37 -7.06
N LYS A 103 -0.68 17.52 -6.46
CA LYS A 103 -1.35 17.59 -5.15
C LYS A 103 -2.68 16.84 -5.13
N ARG A 104 -3.49 16.97 -6.19
CA ARG A 104 -4.76 16.23 -6.33
C ARG A 104 -4.51 14.73 -6.35
N LEU A 105 -3.48 14.25 -7.06
CA LEU A 105 -3.10 12.84 -7.09
C LEU A 105 -2.58 12.34 -5.73
N ILE A 106 -1.76 13.13 -5.03
CA ILE A 106 -1.28 12.79 -3.68
C ILE A 106 -2.46 12.64 -2.71
N SER A 107 -3.41 13.57 -2.77
CA SER A 107 -4.63 13.54 -1.94
C SER A 107 -5.53 12.33 -2.29
N ALA A 108 -5.81 12.13 -3.58
CA ALA A 108 -6.56 11.00 -4.11
C ALA A 108 -5.99 9.63 -3.68
N THR A 109 -4.66 9.51 -3.72
CA THR A 109 -3.97 8.28 -3.31
C THR A 109 -3.77 8.18 -1.80
N LYS A 110 -4.19 9.17 -1.01
CA LYS A 110 -3.96 9.25 0.45
C LYS A 110 -2.50 9.01 0.84
N ASN A 111 -1.58 9.43 -0.03
CA ASN A 111 -0.14 9.14 0.08
C ASN A 111 0.14 7.64 0.34
N LYS A 112 -0.38 6.78 -0.55
CA LYS A 112 0.03 5.36 -0.67
C LYS A 112 1.55 5.27 -0.79
N LEU A 113 2.09 4.10 -0.47
CA LEU A 113 3.53 3.89 -0.44
C LEU A 113 4.00 3.10 -1.66
N ALA A 114 5.15 3.48 -2.19
CA ALA A 114 5.95 2.68 -3.09
C ALA A 114 7.01 1.89 -2.29
N GLY A 115 7.18 0.62 -2.65
CA GLY A 115 8.25 -0.24 -2.12
C GLY A 115 9.35 -0.43 -3.16
N SER A 116 10.60 -0.34 -2.74
CA SER A 116 11.76 -0.61 -3.59
C SER A 116 12.99 -0.97 -2.76
N TYR A 117 14.04 -1.43 -3.41
CA TYR A 117 15.37 -1.48 -2.81
C TYR A 117 16.17 -0.24 -3.21
N THR A 118 16.91 0.32 -2.26
CA THR A 118 17.78 1.48 -2.46
C THR A 118 19.19 1.13 -2.01
N ARG A 119 20.16 1.26 -2.92
CA ARG A 119 21.58 1.09 -2.60
C ARG A 119 22.13 2.37 -1.98
N ARG A 120 22.77 2.24 -0.82
CA ARG A 120 23.51 3.31 -0.13
C ARG A 120 24.95 2.86 0.07
N ALA A 121 25.83 3.79 0.45
CA ALA A 121 27.25 3.52 0.68
C ALA A 121 27.48 2.32 1.64
N ILE A 122 26.67 2.21 2.68
CA ILE A 122 26.79 1.16 3.70
C ILE A 122 25.99 -0.12 3.38
N GLY A 123 25.33 -0.18 2.21
CA GLY A 123 24.64 -1.37 1.69
C GLY A 123 23.23 -1.10 1.17
N GLU A 124 22.52 -2.17 0.87
CA GLU A 124 21.16 -2.12 0.32
C GLU A 124 20.10 -2.12 1.43
N TYR A 125 19.14 -1.20 1.30
CA TYR A 125 18.00 -1.06 2.20
C TYR A 125 16.70 -1.30 1.45
N PHE A 126 15.72 -1.89 2.13
CA PHE A 126 14.35 -1.86 1.66
C PHE A 126 13.72 -0.53 2.03
N THR A 127 13.13 0.14 1.05
CA THR A 127 12.63 1.50 1.17
C THR A 127 11.13 1.53 1.03
N PHE A 128 10.48 2.22 1.97
CA PHE A 128 9.11 2.70 1.83
C PHE A 128 9.16 4.20 1.55
N ALA A 129 8.61 4.61 0.40
CA ALA A 129 8.58 6.00 0.00
C ALA A 129 7.15 6.43 -0.36
N PRO A 130 6.80 7.72 -0.24
CA PRO A 130 5.63 8.28 -0.88
C PRO A 130 5.50 7.84 -2.34
N TRP A 131 4.28 7.52 -2.76
CA TRP A 131 3.98 7.15 -4.14
C TRP A 131 4.36 8.23 -5.17
N LEU A 132 4.20 9.50 -4.80
CA LEU A 132 4.56 10.67 -5.60
C LEU A 132 5.19 11.71 -4.67
N GLY A 133 6.19 12.43 -5.19
CA GLY A 133 6.88 13.51 -4.49
C GLY A 133 8.29 13.14 -4.02
N TYR A 134 9.02 14.17 -3.62
CA TYR A 134 10.31 14.07 -2.96
C TYR A 134 10.09 14.29 -1.46
N GLU A 135 10.30 13.25 -0.64
CA GLU A 135 10.96 13.31 0.69
C GLU A 135 10.54 12.18 1.66
N GLN A 136 11.50 11.89 2.54
CA GLN A 136 11.56 10.88 3.60
C GLN A 136 11.27 9.45 3.15
N TRP A 137 12.35 8.79 2.74
CA TRP A 137 12.42 7.36 2.50
C TRP A 137 12.60 6.65 3.82
N ASP A 138 11.62 5.89 4.27
CA ASP A 138 11.79 5.02 5.44
C ASP A 138 12.54 3.77 4.98
N MET A 139 13.85 3.73 5.24
CA MET A 139 14.76 2.69 4.77
C MET A 139 15.10 1.72 5.90
N PHE A 140 14.95 0.43 5.66
CA PHE A 140 15.21 -0.62 6.65
C PHE A 140 16.12 -1.71 6.09
N ARG A 141 17.05 -2.18 6.92
CA ARG A 141 17.89 -3.34 6.63
C ARG A 141 17.90 -4.27 7.84
N ALA A 142 17.58 -5.54 7.62
CA ALA A 142 17.72 -6.54 8.66
C ALA A 142 19.20 -6.83 8.93
N LYS A 143 19.60 -6.76 10.20
CA LYS A 143 20.97 -7.04 10.66
C LYS A 143 20.95 -7.87 11.94
N THR A 144 22.11 -8.40 12.28
CA THR A 144 22.35 -9.13 13.53
C THR A 144 23.51 -8.49 14.29
N MET A 145 23.47 -8.59 15.62
CA MET A 145 24.59 -8.26 16.50
C MET A 145 24.77 -9.34 17.54
N ARG A 146 25.99 -9.49 18.06
CA ARG A 146 26.28 -10.35 19.22
C ARG A 146 26.21 -9.50 20.48
N ALA A 147 25.47 -9.98 21.48
CA ALA A 147 25.48 -9.39 22.83
C ALA A 147 25.18 -10.47 23.87
N ASN A 148 25.94 -10.48 24.96
CA ASN A 148 25.83 -11.46 26.04
C ASN A 148 25.80 -12.92 25.52
N GLY A 149 26.71 -13.25 24.59
CA GLY A 149 26.78 -14.58 23.95
C GLY A 149 25.68 -14.90 22.94
N LYS A 150 24.62 -14.07 22.84
CA LYS A 150 23.46 -14.32 21.97
C LYS A 150 23.50 -13.49 20.70
N THR A 151 22.95 -14.05 19.62
CA THR A 151 22.70 -13.31 18.36
C THR A 151 21.35 -12.62 18.45
N ILE A 152 21.35 -11.30 18.33
CA ILE A 152 20.15 -10.45 18.38
C ILE A 152 19.88 -9.89 16.98
N LYS A 153 18.66 -10.11 16.47
CA LYS A 153 18.19 -9.51 15.22
C LYS A 153 17.67 -8.10 15.49
N TYR A 154 18.03 -7.15 14.64
CA TYR A 154 17.53 -5.77 14.67
C TYR A 154 17.29 -5.27 13.24
N LEU A 155 16.46 -4.24 13.11
CA LEU A 155 16.42 -3.44 11.90
C LEU A 155 17.29 -2.21 12.08
N ASP A 156 18.24 -2.05 11.18
CA ASP A 156 18.91 -0.79 10.96
C ASP A 156 17.98 0.10 10.13
N TYR A 157 17.64 1.27 10.68
CA TYR A 157 16.77 2.25 10.05
C TYR A 157 17.55 3.50 9.68
N SER A 158 17.21 4.08 8.53
CA SER A 158 17.60 5.42 8.16
C SER A 158 16.50 6.10 7.36
N ASN A 159 16.44 7.43 7.42
CA ASN A 159 15.69 8.24 6.46
C ASN A 159 16.54 9.26 5.70
N GLY A 160 17.86 9.07 5.71
CA GLY A 160 18.84 10.01 5.16
C GLY A 160 19.31 11.09 6.16
N TYR A 161 18.50 11.39 7.20
CA TYR A 161 18.82 12.41 8.20
C TYR A 161 19.05 11.84 9.60
N THR A 162 18.30 10.79 9.92
CA THR A 162 18.33 10.11 11.21
C THR A 162 18.61 8.65 11.01
N SER A 163 19.17 8.01 12.04
CA SER A 163 19.33 6.57 12.11
C SER A 163 18.85 6.05 13.46
N ALA A 164 18.39 4.80 13.47
CA ALA A 164 17.99 4.13 14.70
C ALA A 164 18.08 2.62 14.53
N LYS A 165 18.26 1.90 15.63
CA LYS A 165 18.08 0.45 15.67
C LYS A 165 16.68 0.15 16.21
N TYR A 166 15.99 -0.77 15.55
CA TYR A 166 14.72 -1.28 16.01
C TYR A 166 14.82 -2.76 16.37
N PHE A 167 14.20 -3.15 17.48
CA PHE A 167 14.27 -4.50 18.03
C PHE A 167 12.89 -5.14 18.10
N LYS A 168 12.84 -6.47 18.18
CA LYS A 168 11.58 -7.23 18.25
C LYS A 168 10.80 -7.05 19.56
N SER A 169 11.41 -6.52 20.61
CA SER A 169 10.73 -6.24 21.89
C SER A 169 11.14 -4.89 22.44
N ARG A 170 10.25 -4.29 23.25
CA ARG A 170 10.52 -3.03 23.96
C ARG A 170 11.68 -3.16 24.95
N ASN A 171 11.83 -4.31 25.60
CA ASN A 171 12.91 -4.54 26.56
C ASN A 171 14.28 -4.53 25.85
N LEU A 172 14.39 -5.16 24.67
CA LEU A 172 15.61 -5.07 23.88
C LEU A 172 15.88 -3.64 23.43
N ALA A 173 14.85 -2.92 22.99
CA ALA A 173 14.98 -1.52 22.57
C ALA A 173 15.33 -0.53 23.69
N ARG A 174 15.07 -0.88 24.95
CA ARG A 174 15.53 -0.08 26.11
C ARG A 174 16.98 -0.37 26.47
N LYS A 175 17.43 -1.60 26.18
CA LYS A 175 18.78 -2.06 26.50
C LYS A 175 19.81 -1.62 25.46
N TYR A 176 19.40 -1.45 24.21
CA TYR A 176 20.26 -1.18 23.04
C TYR A 176 19.65 -0.10 22.15
#